data_AF-A0A917JCF9-F1
#
_entry.id   AF-A0A917JCF9-F1
#
_cell.length_a   1.000
_cell.length_b   1.000
_cell.length_c   1.000
_cell.angle_alpha   90.00
_cell.angle_beta   90.00
_cell.angle_gamma   90.00
#
_symmetry.space_group_name_H-M   'P 1'
#
loop_
_entity.id
_entity.type
_entity.pdbx_description
1 polymer ?
#
loop_
_entity_poly.entity_id
_entity_poly.type
_entity_poly.pdbx_seq_one_letter_code
_entity_poly.pdbx_strand_id
1 'polypeptide(L)'
;MIKLNQKTRNQLWWLIISVDYTYSRIAIADHEINGQTLTLWLEDKQDYKNTLDECLQLHIPVSHLTKLIKAENMNSYEGTKMHPTKKYVYTTQIPISSPMHWYTNDASTTEQQWAREALLKSILTQLVETETYSYELDF
;
A
#
# COMPACT_ATOMS: atom_id res chain seq x y z
N MET A 1 1.13 8.34 8.13
CA MET A 1 0.60 7.38 9.10
C MET A 1 -0.85 7.09 8.78
N ILE A 2 -1.17 5.84 8.43
CA ILE A 2 -2.54 5.38 8.22
C ILE A 2 -3.17 5.18 9.60
N LYS A 3 -4.30 5.84 9.86
CA LYS A 3 -5.05 5.68 11.10
C LYS A 3 -6.05 4.54 10.92
N LEU A 4 -5.71 3.36 11.45
CA LEU A 4 -6.63 2.23 11.54
C LEU A 4 -7.44 2.32 12.83
N ASN A 5 -8.70 1.92 12.78
CA ASN A 5 -9.49 1.74 14.00
C ASN A 5 -8.93 0.54 14.81
N GLN A 6 -9.20 0.50 16.12
CA GLN A 6 -8.65 -0.52 17.01
C GLN A 6 -9.05 -1.95 16.61
N LYS A 7 -10.29 -2.16 16.16
CA LYS A 7 -10.78 -3.48 15.76
C LYS A 7 -9.99 -4.03 14.57
N THR A 8 -9.86 -3.23 13.52
CA THR A 8 -9.07 -3.58 12.32
C THR A 8 -7.61 -3.78 12.68
N ARG A 9 -7.06 -2.95 13.58
CA ARG A 9 -5.68 -3.11 14.08
C ARG A 9 -5.46 -4.47 14.74
N ASN A 10 -6.36 -4.85 15.66
CA ASN A 10 -6.30 -6.14 16.34
C ASN A 10 -6.44 -7.32 15.36
N GLN A 11 -7.34 -7.23 14.39
CA GLN A 11 -7.50 -8.29 13.38
C GLN A 11 -6.26 -8.43 12.49
N LEU A 12 -5.64 -7.31 12.09
CA LEU A 12 -4.40 -7.34 11.31
C LEU A 12 -3.23 -7.89 12.14
N TRP A 13 -3.18 -7.56 13.43
CA TRP A 13 -2.19 -8.12 14.36
C TRP A 13 -2.33 -9.63 14.50
N TRP A 14 -3.56 -10.14 14.65
CA TRP A 14 -3.82 -11.58 14.67
C TRP A 14 -3.39 -12.27 13.38
N LEU A 15 -3.63 -11.65 12.22
CA LEU A 15 -3.16 -12.17 10.94
C LEU A 15 -1.62 -12.21 10.87
N ILE A 16 -0.94 -11.19 11.37
CA ILE A 16 0.53 -11.16 11.45
C ILE A 16 1.06 -12.30 12.33
N ILE A 17 0.44 -12.54 13.48
CA ILE A 17 0.80 -13.63 14.38
C ILE A 17 0.53 -14.99 13.72
N SER A 18 -0.60 -15.16 13.03
CA SER A 18 -0.96 -16.44 12.41
C SER A 18 -0.01 -16.83 11.28
N VAL A 19 0.60 -15.86 10.60
CA VAL A 19 1.63 -16.11 9.58
C VAL A 19 3.06 -16.17 10.14
N ASP A 20 3.22 -16.24 11.47
CA ASP A 20 4.50 -16.26 12.16
C ASP A 20 5.42 -15.11 11.75
N TYR A 21 4.88 -13.88 11.73
CA TYR A 21 5.56 -12.64 11.34
C TYR A 21 6.18 -12.64 9.92
N THR A 22 5.88 -13.64 9.11
CA THR A 22 6.36 -13.74 7.72
C THR A 22 5.42 -12.97 6.80
N TYR A 23 5.57 -11.64 6.72
CA TYR A 23 4.63 -10.75 6.00
C TYR A 23 4.45 -11.10 4.52
N SER A 24 5.45 -11.71 3.88
CA SER A 24 5.36 -12.16 2.48
C SER A 24 4.32 -13.26 2.26
N ARG A 25 3.84 -13.92 3.34
CA ARG A 25 2.72 -14.86 3.32
C ARG A 25 1.36 -14.20 3.31
N ILE A 26 1.24 -12.93 3.73
CA ILE A 26 -0.03 -12.21 3.64
C ILE A 26 -0.23 -11.81 2.19
N ALA A 27 -1.26 -12.35 1.55
CA ALA A 27 -1.66 -12.06 0.18
C ALA A 27 -2.91 -11.18 0.13
N ILE A 28 -3.05 -10.46 -0.98
CA ILE A 28 -4.29 -9.79 -1.36
C ILE A 28 -5.05 -10.79 -2.25
N ALA A 29 -6.11 -11.38 -1.71
CA ALA A 29 -6.99 -12.30 -2.42
C ALA A 29 -7.80 -11.57 -3.49
N ASP A 30 -8.33 -10.40 -3.15
CA ASP A 30 -9.04 -9.51 -4.05
C ASP A 30 -8.98 -8.06 -3.58
N HIS A 31 -9.45 -7.14 -4.41
CA HIS A 31 -9.52 -5.71 -4.12
C HIS A 31 -10.67 -5.03 -4.86
N GLU A 32 -11.17 -3.95 -4.26
CA GLU A 32 -12.22 -3.13 -4.84
C GLU A 32 -11.96 -1.67 -4.48
N ILE A 33 -12.15 -0.76 -5.44
CA ILE A 33 -12.23 0.68 -5.16
C ILE A 33 -13.68 1.09 -5.27
N ASN A 34 -14.26 1.48 -4.13
CA ASN A 34 -15.61 2.03 -4.04
C ASN A 34 -15.54 3.49 -3.58
N GLY A 35 -15.66 4.41 -4.54
CA GLY A 35 -15.60 5.85 -4.30
C GLY A 35 -14.26 6.28 -3.70
N GLN A 36 -14.25 6.56 -2.39
CA GLN A 36 -13.07 7.04 -1.66
C GLN A 36 -12.39 5.96 -0.80
N THR A 37 -12.83 4.71 -0.92
CA THR A 37 -12.32 3.58 -0.13
C THR A 37 -11.78 2.50 -1.05
N LEU A 38 -10.54 2.06 -0.79
CA LEU A 38 -9.95 0.84 -1.29
C LEU A 38 -10.21 -0.27 -0.25
N THR A 39 -10.90 -1.32 -0.64
CA THR A 39 -11.04 -2.55 0.15
C THR A 39 -10.03 -3.57 -0.36
N LEU A 40 -9.25 -4.14 0.55
CA LEU A 40 -8.38 -5.28 0.29
C LEU A 40 -8.89 -6.48 1.08
N TRP A 41 -9.04 -7.63 0.44
CA TRP A 41 -9.30 -8.90 1.10
C TRP A 41 -7.98 -9.62 1.31
N LEU A 42 -7.61 -9.82 2.56
CA LEU A 42 -6.32 -10.39 2.95
C LEU A 42 -6.46 -11.84 3.40
N GLU A 43 -5.51 -12.67 3.00
CA GLU A 43 -5.42 -14.08 3.37
C GLU A 43 -3.97 -14.53 3.57
N ASP A 44 -3.78 -15.71 4.14
CA ASP A 44 -2.48 -16.37 4.23
C ASP A 44 -2.29 -17.29 3.02
N LYS A 45 -1.17 -17.16 2.31
CA LYS A 45 -0.79 -18.03 1.18
C LYS A 45 -0.69 -19.52 1.51
N GLN A 46 -0.61 -19.88 2.80
CA GLN A 46 -0.61 -21.28 3.24
C GLN A 46 -1.97 -21.75 3.76
N ASP A 47 -2.94 -20.85 3.88
CA ASP A 47 -4.31 -21.12 4.34
C ASP A 47 -5.29 -20.29 3.51
N TYR A 48 -5.31 -20.58 2.20
CA TYR A 48 -6.20 -19.94 1.24
C TYR A 48 -7.65 -20.13 1.65
N LYS A 49 -8.42 -19.04 1.55
CA LYS A 49 -9.83 -19.07 1.88
C LYS A 49 -10.66 -19.58 0.71
N ASN A 50 -11.75 -20.27 1.01
CA ASN A 50 -12.63 -20.79 -0.03
C ASN A 50 -13.54 -19.69 -0.60
N THR A 51 -13.77 -18.63 0.18
CA THR A 51 -14.61 -17.49 -0.20
C THR A 51 -14.04 -16.18 0.33
N LEU A 52 -14.33 -15.06 -0.34
CA LEU A 52 -13.87 -13.73 0.09
C LEU A 52 -14.42 -13.30 1.45
N ASP A 53 -15.57 -13.83 1.86
CA ASP A 53 -16.19 -13.52 3.15
C ASP A 53 -15.36 -14.03 4.35
N GLU A 54 -14.50 -15.02 4.12
CA GLU A 54 -13.56 -15.56 5.11
C GLU A 54 -12.25 -14.76 5.18
N CYS A 55 -11.97 -13.91 4.19
CA CYS A 55 -10.77 -13.08 4.15
C CYS A 55 -10.89 -11.88 5.10
N LEU A 56 -9.75 -11.43 5.63
CA LEU A 56 -9.71 -10.21 6.43
C LEU A 56 -9.89 -8.99 5.52
N GLN A 57 -10.98 -8.24 5.71
CA GLN A 57 -11.24 -7.02 4.97
C GLN A 57 -10.50 -5.82 5.58
N LEU A 58 -9.70 -5.16 4.77
CA LEU A 58 -8.99 -3.94 5.12
C LEU A 58 -9.50 -2.78 4.26
N HIS A 59 -10.21 -1.84 4.90
CA HIS A 59 -10.72 -0.64 4.25
C HIS A 59 -9.75 0.53 4.45
N ILE A 60 -9.27 1.09 3.34
CA ILE A 60 -8.22 2.10 3.31
C ILE A 60 -8.74 3.30 2.51
N PRO A 61 -8.66 4.53 3.03
CA PRO A 61 -8.96 5.71 2.23
C PRO A 61 -8.05 5.77 0.99
N VAL A 62 -8.63 5.97 -0.20
CA VAL A 62 -7.92 6.06 -1.49
C VAL A 62 -6.83 7.14 -1.47
N SER A 63 -7.00 8.17 -0.64
CA SER A 63 -5.97 9.20 -0.42
C SER A 63 -4.63 8.63 0.08
N HIS A 64 -4.62 7.49 0.77
CA HIS A 64 -3.38 6.83 1.18
C HIS A 64 -2.68 6.15 0.02
N LEU A 65 -3.42 5.44 -0.85
CA LEU A 65 -2.88 4.89 -2.08
C LEU A 65 -2.32 6.02 -2.97
N THR A 66 -3.06 7.12 -3.12
CA THR A 66 -2.63 8.31 -3.88
C THR A 66 -1.31 8.88 -3.35
N LYS A 67 -1.17 8.99 -2.03
CA LYS A 67 0.05 9.48 -1.37
C LYS A 67 1.22 8.53 -1.59
N LEU A 68 0.99 7.22 -1.50
CA LEU A 68 2.00 6.20 -1.71
C LEU A 68 2.53 6.23 -3.16
N ILE A 69 1.63 6.17 -4.15
CA ILE A 69 2.00 6.24 -5.58
C ILE A 69 2.87 7.47 -5.87
N LYS A 70 2.51 8.63 -5.29
CA LYS A 70 3.29 9.85 -5.43
C LYS A 70 4.64 9.79 -4.71
N ALA A 71 4.69 9.24 -3.50
CA ALA A 71 5.92 9.13 -2.71
C ALA A 71 6.94 8.17 -3.35
N GLU A 72 6.46 7.09 -3.93
CA GLU A 72 7.26 6.06 -4.62
C GLU A 72 7.54 6.40 -6.10
N ASN A 73 7.10 7.59 -6.57
CA ASN A 73 7.21 8.03 -7.97
C ASN A 73 6.65 7.04 -9.01
N MET A 74 5.71 6.19 -8.62
CA MET A 74 5.14 5.15 -9.50
C MET A 74 4.43 5.73 -10.72
N ASN A 75 3.87 6.94 -10.61
CA ASN A 75 3.19 7.65 -11.69
C ASN A 75 4.12 8.58 -12.49
N SER A 76 5.44 8.37 -12.43
CA SER A 76 6.44 9.25 -13.05
C SER A 76 7.54 8.43 -13.72
N TYR A 77 8.28 9.07 -14.61
CA TYR A 77 9.49 8.50 -15.20
C TYR A 77 10.67 9.46 -15.05
N GLU A 78 11.87 8.90 -15.06
CA GLU A 78 13.11 9.68 -15.05
C GLU A 78 13.31 10.33 -16.42
N GLY A 79 13.40 11.65 -16.45
CA GLY A 79 13.63 12.42 -17.66
C GLY A 79 14.61 13.56 -17.42
N THR A 80 14.92 14.30 -18.47
CA THR A 80 15.80 15.47 -18.40
C THR A 80 15.03 16.75 -18.67
N LYS A 81 15.33 17.81 -17.92
CA LYS A 81 14.83 19.17 -18.15
C LYS A 81 16.00 20.12 -18.32
N MET A 82 15.83 21.11 -19.19
CA MET A 82 16.76 22.22 -19.32
C MET A 82 16.34 23.34 -18.37
N HIS A 83 17.29 23.89 -17.60
CA HIS A 83 17.02 25.06 -16.78
C HIS A 83 16.61 26.25 -17.66
N PRO A 84 15.49 26.94 -17.38
CA PRO A 84 14.89 27.91 -18.29
C PRO A 84 15.86 29.02 -18.77
N THR A 85 16.78 29.42 -17.90
CA THR A 85 17.70 30.54 -18.17
C THR A 85 19.18 30.18 -18.20
N LYS A 86 19.59 29.09 -17.54
CA LYS A 86 21.00 28.78 -17.28
C LYS A 86 21.54 27.72 -18.25
N LYS A 87 20.71 27.22 -19.19
CA LYS A 87 21.06 26.25 -20.24
C LYS A 87 21.79 24.99 -19.77
N TYR A 88 21.69 24.63 -18.49
CA TYR A 88 22.16 23.33 -18.00
C TYR A 88 21.01 22.33 -17.98
N VAL A 89 21.31 21.08 -18.31
CA VAL A 89 20.36 19.97 -18.32
C VAL A 89 20.48 19.24 -16.99
N TYR A 90 19.35 18.91 -16.37
CA TYR A 90 19.30 18.14 -15.13
C TYR A 90 18.25 17.05 -15.21
N THR A 91 18.53 15.94 -14.53
CA THR A 91 17.61 14.83 -14.39
C THR A 91 16.51 15.17 -13.37
N THR A 92 15.28 14.78 -13.66
CA THR A 92 14.12 15.00 -12.80
C THR A 92 13.04 13.94 -13.03
N GLN A 93 12.14 13.79 -12.06
CA GLN A 93 10.95 12.95 -12.22
C GLN A 93 9.88 13.73 -12.98
N ILE A 94 9.40 13.17 -14.09
CA ILE A 94 8.36 13.75 -14.92
C ILE A 94 7.07 12.96 -14.70
N PRO A 95 6.02 13.57 -14.13
CA PRO A 95 4.74 12.90 -13.93
C PRO A 95 4.07 12.52 -15.26
N ILE A 96 3.56 11.29 -15.34
CA ILE A 96 2.78 10.79 -16.46
C ILE A 96 1.36 11.36 -16.37
N SER A 97 0.71 11.18 -15.22
CA SER A 97 -0.65 11.66 -14.93
C SER A 97 -0.85 11.82 -13.41
N SER A 98 -2.05 12.18 -12.95
CA SER A 98 -2.33 12.21 -11.51
C SER A 98 -2.26 10.79 -10.92
N PRO A 99 -1.86 10.59 -9.65
CA PRO A 99 -1.61 9.26 -9.11
C PRO A 99 -2.78 8.26 -9.27
N MET A 100 -4.01 8.73 -9.06
CA MET A 100 -5.18 7.88 -9.25
C MET A 100 -5.54 7.68 -10.72
N HIS A 101 -5.35 8.69 -11.57
CA HIS A 101 -5.54 8.50 -13.01
C HIS A 101 -4.56 7.47 -13.56
N TRP A 102 -3.29 7.55 -13.13
CA TRP A 102 -2.27 6.57 -13.46
C TRP A 102 -2.73 5.18 -13.03
N TYR A 103 -3.11 5.01 -11.77
CA TYR A 103 -3.52 3.71 -11.25
C TYR A 103 -4.72 3.11 -11.99
N THR A 104 -5.73 3.91 -12.35
CA THR A 104 -6.96 3.37 -12.97
C THR A 104 -6.86 3.19 -14.47
N ASN A 105 -6.13 4.06 -15.17
CA ASN A 105 -6.20 4.17 -16.63
C ASN A 105 -4.88 3.87 -17.34
N ASP A 106 -3.74 4.17 -16.70
CA ASP A 106 -2.43 4.12 -17.36
C ASP A 106 -1.60 2.90 -16.92
N ALA A 107 -1.75 2.49 -15.67
CA ALA A 107 -1.02 1.38 -15.05
C ALA A 107 -1.53 0.03 -15.56
N SER A 108 -0.61 -0.85 -15.93
CA SER A 108 -0.89 -2.26 -16.19
C SER A 108 -1.43 -2.96 -14.94
N THR A 109 -2.10 -4.10 -15.13
CA THR A 109 -2.62 -4.92 -14.02
C THR A 109 -1.53 -5.28 -13.01
N THR A 110 -0.32 -5.55 -13.48
CA THR A 110 0.86 -5.84 -12.66
C THR A 110 1.30 -4.63 -11.85
N GLU A 111 1.37 -3.45 -12.45
CA GLU A 111 1.75 -2.21 -11.73
C GLU A 111 0.71 -1.82 -10.67
N GLN A 112 -0.57 -2.01 -10.99
CA GLN A 112 -1.64 -1.82 -10.02
C GLN A 112 -1.51 -2.78 -8.83
N GLN A 113 -1.16 -4.05 -9.09
CA GLN A 113 -0.89 -5.03 -8.04
C GLN A 113 0.29 -4.61 -7.17
N TRP A 114 1.41 -4.20 -7.76
CA TRP A 114 2.56 -3.72 -7.01
C TRP A 114 2.24 -2.50 -6.13
N ALA A 115 1.42 -1.57 -6.62
CA ALA A 115 0.98 -0.43 -5.82
C ALA A 115 0.16 -0.86 -4.59
N ARG A 116 -0.73 -1.85 -4.74
CA ARG A 116 -1.50 -2.41 -3.61
C ARG A 116 -0.61 -3.17 -2.62
N GLU A 117 0.33 -3.97 -3.12
CA GLU A 117 1.29 -4.71 -2.30
C GLU A 117 2.22 -3.78 -1.53
N ALA A 118 2.72 -2.72 -2.15
CA ALA A 118 3.52 -1.70 -1.51
C ALA A 118 2.74 -0.96 -0.41
N LEU A 119 1.46 -0.65 -0.67
CA LEU A 119 0.56 -0.07 0.34
C LEU A 119 0.35 -1.01 1.53
N LEU A 120 0.04 -2.29 1.27
CA LEU A 120 -0.12 -3.29 2.31
C LEU A 120 1.15 -3.44 3.15
N LYS A 121 2.31 -3.54 2.49
CA LYS A 121 3.62 -3.61 3.16
C LYS A 121 3.84 -2.40 4.07
N SER A 122 3.58 -1.19 3.59
CA SER A 122 3.68 0.03 4.39
C SER A 122 2.79 -0.01 5.63
N ILE A 123 1.57 -0.52 5.52
CA ILE A 123 0.64 -0.69 6.65
C ILE A 123 1.18 -1.70 7.67
N LEU A 124 1.62 -2.87 7.21
CA LEU A 124 2.12 -3.94 8.07
C LEU A 124 3.39 -3.49 8.82
N THR A 125 4.32 -2.83 8.12
CA THR A 125 5.53 -2.27 8.73
C THR A 125 5.17 -1.25 9.81
N GLN A 126 4.30 -0.29 9.51
CA GLN A 126 3.86 0.72 10.49
C GLN A 126 3.23 0.08 11.72
N LEU A 127 2.39 -0.95 11.53
CA LEU A 127 1.70 -1.63 12.62
C LEU A 127 2.69 -2.33 13.56
N VAL A 128 3.66 -3.03 13.00
CA VAL A 128 4.71 -3.73 13.76
C VAL A 128 5.55 -2.73 14.53
N GLU A 129 6.06 -1.69 13.88
CA GLU A 129 6.87 -0.66 14.52
C GLU A 129 6.13 0.03 15.68
N THR A 130 4.83 0.24 15.54
CA THR A 130 4.01 0.89 16.58
C THR A 130 3.77 -0.05 17.77
N GLU A 131 3.42 -1.32 17.51
CA GLU A 131 3.15 -2.30 18.56
C GLU A 131 4.44 -2.72 19.29
N THR A 132 5.58 -2.85 18.59
CA THR A 132 6.88 -3.11 19.25
C THR A 132 7.33 -1.95 20.12
N TYR A 133 7.09 -0.69 19.69
CA TYR A 133 7.45 0.48 20.47
C TYR A 133 6.61 0.63 21.76
N SER A 134 5.34 0.21 21.75
CA SER A 134 4.55 0.17 22.99
C SER A 134 5.08 -0.84 24.01
N TYR A 135 5.65 -1.97 23.58
CA TYR A 135 6.23 -2.95 24.49
C TYR A 135 7.54 -2.50 25.15
N GLU A 136 8.34 -1.64 24.51
CA GLU A 136 9.60 -1.14 25.08
C GLU A 136 9.40 -0.06 26.17
N LEU A 137 8.25 0.60 26.21
CA LEU A 137 7.94 1.66 27.18
C LEU A 137 7.28 1.14 28.47
N ASP A 138 6.94 -0.14 28.52
CA ASP A 138 6.32 -0.81 29.68
C ASP A 138 7.33 -1.61 30.54
N PHE A 139 8.64 -1.41 30.33
CA PHE A 139 9.75 -1.96 31.15
C PHE A 139 10.59 -0.85 31.79
#